data_AF-A0A1B2DMJ9-F1
#
_entry.id   AF-A0A1B2DMJ9-F1
#
_cell.length_a   1.000
_cell.length_b   1.000
_cell.length_c   1.000
_cell.angle_alpha   90.00
_cell.angle_beta   90.00
_cell.angle_gamma   90.00
#
_symmetry.space_group_name_H-M   'P 1'
#
loop_
_entity.id
_entity.type
_entity.pdbx_description
1 polymer ?
#
loop_
_entity_poly.entity_id
_entity_poly.type
_entity_poly.pdbx_seq_one_letter_code
_entity_poly.pdbx_strand_id
1 'polypeptide(L)'
;MKLQKWIAALCAACSLFIFASTGFAQETAKEQHTVGPVQVFDVKAGKVVLTVPNDKDYQKMANSWLGSITGLAPQLTNDNTCTYVYRVPLAKPYKLSTNNISLHATEVFLFVCEGKVPQLLVFDEQRRPLLLLFTADIAAFVKKVGIPAA
;
A
#
# COMPACT_ATOMS: atom_id res chain seq x y z
N MET A 1 -7.45 72.71 21.55
CA MET A 1 -6.62 72.60 20.32
C MET A 1 -6.48 71.11 20.01
N LYS A 2 -7.14 70.63 18.95
CA LYS A 2 -6.56 70.36 17.62
C LYS A 2 -5.54 69.21 17.69
N LEU A 3 -5.77 68.02 17.15
CA LEU A 3 -5.93 67.61 15.74
C LEU A 3 -4.80 66.57 15.53
N GLN A 4 -5.10 65.27 15.53
CA GLN A 4 -5.27 64.46 14.32
C GLN A 4 -4.06 64.51 13.36
N LYS A 5 -3.67 63.31 12.91
CA LYS A 5 -2.72 62.98 11.82
C LYS A 5 -1.27 62.94 12.27
N TRP A 6 -0.70 61.73 12.35
CA TRP A 6 0.40 61.29 11.47
C TRP A 6 0.26 59.77 11.31
N ILE A 7 -0.54 59.38 10.31
CA ILE A 7 -0.50 58.07 9.66
C ILE A 7 0.61 58.14 8.60
N ALA A 8 1.20 56.98 8.32
CA ALA A 8 1.97 56.66 7.12
C ALA A 8 3.41 57.18 7.08
N ALA A 9 4.33 56.34 7.54
CA ALA A 9 5.61 56.11 6.84
C ALA A 9 6.33 54.88 7.41
N LEU A 10 5.74 53.68 7.31
CA LEU A 10 6.51 52.43 7.48
C LEU A 10 5.88 51.24 6.74
N CYS A 11 5.46 51.44 5.48
CA CYS A 11 4.97 50.34 4.62
C CYS A 11 5.66 50.31 3.23
N ALA A 12 6.85 50.90 3.08
CA ALA A 12 7.50 51.00 1.78
C ALA A 12 9.01 50.72 1.86
N ALA A 13 9.39 49.49 2.20
CA ALA A 13 10.78 49.02 2.06
C ALA A 13 10.92 47.49 1.99
N CYS A 14 9.97 46.77 1.38
CA CYS A 14 10.12 45.33 1.08
C CYS A 14 9.69 45.00 -0.35
N SER A 15 9.91 45.93 -1.28
CA SER A 15 9.77 45.70 -2.71
C SER A 15 11.14 45.91 -3.32
N LEU A 16 11.91 44.82 -3.48
CA LEU A 16 13.02 44.62 -4.44
C LEU A 16 13.83 43.39 -4.01
N PHE A 17 13.22 42.20 -4.07
CA PHE A 17 14.00 40.99 -4.36
C PHE A 17 13.66 40.58 -5.79
N ILE A 18 14.54 41.01 -6.68
CA ILE A 18 14.53 40.71 -8.11
C ILE A 18 14.74 39.20 -8.26
N PHE A 19 13.78 38.59 -8.96
CA PHE A 19 13.82 37.23 -9.44
C PHE A 19 15.07 37.00 -10.31
N ALA A 20 16.07 36.33 -9.75
CA ALA A 20 17.08 35.64 -10.55
C ALA A 20 16.60 34.19 -10.75
N SER A 21 15.78 33.98 -11.78
CA SER A 21 15.40 32.65 -12.26
C SER A 21 16.62 31.97 -12.89
N THR A 22 17.43 31.32 -12.08
CA THR A 22 18.30 30.25 -12.56
C THR A 22 17.41 29.10 -12.97
N GLY A 23 17.38 28.81 -14.27
CA GLY A 23 16.62 27.71 -14.83
C GLY A 23 17.09 26.39 -14.22
N PHE A 24 16.25 25.78 -13.39
CA PHE A 24 16.39 24.37 -13.08
C PHE A 24 16.11 23.59 -14.37
N ALA A 25 17.16 22.97 -14.90
CA ALA A 25 17.03 21.94 -15.91
C ALA A 25 16.02 20.91 -15.40
N GLN A 26 14.90 20.78 -16.09
CA GLN A 26 13.90 19.76 -15.81
C GLN A 26 14.50 18.42 -16.25
N GLU A 27 15.19 17.76 -15.32
CA GLU A 27 15.59 16.38 -15.48
C GLU A 27 14.30 15.60 -15.74
N THR A 28 14.18 15.01 -16.93
CA THR A 28 13.09 14.11 -17.24
C THR A 28 13.32 12.85 -16.41
N ALA A 29 12.90 12.92 -15.15
CA ALA A 29 12.74 11.75 -14.32
C ALA A 29 11.78 10.83 -15.08
N LYS A 30 12.34 9.81 -15.73
CA LYS A 30 11.55 8.65 -16.15
C LYS A 30 10.75 8.27 -14.91
N GLU A 31 9.43 8.28 -14.99
CA GLU A 31 8.57 7.69 -13.97
C GLU A 31 8.95 6.22 -13.86
N GLN A 32 9.96 5.93 -13.06
CA GLN A 32 10.19 4.62 -12.54
C GLN A 32 9.04 4.43 -11.57
N HIS A 33 7.97 3.78 -12.02
CA HIS A 33 6.95 3.22 -11.15
C HIS A 33 7.68 2.32 -10.14
N THR A 34 8.09 2.91 -9.03
CA THR A 34 8.69 2.19 -7.93
C THR A 34 7.53 1.52 -7.23
N VAL A 35 7.44 0.21 -7.42
CA VAL A 35 6.44 -0.61 -6.72
C VAL A 35 6.67 -0.43 -5.23
N GLY A 36 5.63 -0.04 -4.50
CA GLY A 36 5.73 0.18 -3.05
C GLY A 36 6.28 -1.05 -2.32
N PRO A 37 6.93 -0.87 -1.16
CA PRO A 37 7.59 -1.96 -0.45
C PRO A 37 6.58 -2.99 0.06
N VAL A 38 7.07 -4.19 0.33
CA VAL A 38 6.33 -5.19 1.10
C VAL A 38 6.40 -4.82 2.57
N GLN A 39 5.26 -4.88 3.27
CA GLN A 39 5.18 -4.54 4.69
C GLN A 39 4.56 -5.70 5.47
N VAL A 40 5.09 -5.96 6.66
CA VAL A 40 4.56 -6.96 7.59
C VAL A 40 3.96 -6.23 8.78
N PHE A 41 2.67 -6.39 8.97
CA PHE A 41 1.95 -5.93 10.14
C PHE A 41 1.80 -7.10 11.12
N ASP A 42 2.31 -6.91 12.33
CA ASP A 42 2.09 -7.83 13.44
C ASP A 42 0.81 -7.41 14.16
N VAL A 43 -0.20 -8.27 14.13
CA VAL A 43 -1.53 -7.96 14.68
C VAL A 43 -1.47 -7.79 16.19
N LYS A 44 -0.65 -8.60 16.88
CA LYS A 44 -0.47 -8.54 18.32
C LYS A 44 0.28 -7.28 18.75
N ALA A 45 1.29 -6.87 17.98
CA ALA A 45 2.03 -5.64 18.24
C ALA A 45 1.29 -4.37 17.76
N GLY A 46 0.27 -4.52 16.91
CA GLY A 46 -0.55 -3.42 16.39
C GLY A 46 0.21 -2.47 15.45
N LYS A 47 1.30 -2.92 14.82
CA LYS A 47 2.15 -2.07 13.98
C LYS A 47 2.87 -2.83 12.87
N VAL A 48 3.37 -2.08 11.89
CA VAL A 48 4.34 -2.59 10.92
C VAL A 48 5.65 -2.90 11.64
N VAL A 49 6.07 -4.16 11.57
CA VAL A 49 7.31 -4.66 12.20
C VAL A 49 8.45 -4.86 11.19
N LEU A 50 8.12 -4.93 9.90
CA LEU A 50 9.10 -5.10 8.83
C LEU A 50 8.65 -4.39 7.55
N THR A 51 9.60 -3.80 6.84
CA THR A 51 9.44 -3.23 5.50
C THR A 51 10.62 -3.67 4.65
N VAL A 52 10.36 -4.29 3.50
CA VAL A 52 11.40 -4.80 2.59
C VAL A 52 11.15 -4.34 1.15
N PRO A 53 12.21 -4.22 0.33
CA PRO A 53 12.06 -3.92 -1.09
C PRO A 53 11.15 -4.94 -1.80
N ASN A 54 10.27 -4.44 -2.66
CA ASN A 54 9.34 -5.27 -3.42
C ASN A 54 9.96 -5.68 -4.76
N ASP A 55 10.71 -6.78 -4.73
CA ASP A 55 11.38 -7.34 -5.90
C ASP A 55 10.46 -8.22 -6.77
N LYS A 56 11.04 -8.75 -7.85
CA LYS A 56 10.31 -9.59 -8.81
C LYS A 56 9.82 -10.91 -8.21
N ASP A 57 10.46 -11.43 -7.16
CA ASP A 57 10.03 -12.67 -6.54
C ASP A 57 8.74 -12.45 -5.74
N TYR A 58 8.66 -11.33 -5.00
CA TYR A 58 7.43 -10.94 -4.31
C TYR A 58 6.27 -10.73 -5.29
N GLN A 59 6.54 -10.08 -6.43
CA GLN A 59 5.55 -9.95 -7.48
C GLN A 59 5.10 -11.30 -8.03
N LYS A 60 6.03 -12.23 -8.29
CA LYS A 60 5.69 -13.57 -8.79
C LYS A 60 4.81 -14.33 -7.80
N MET A 61 5.14 -14.28 -6.51
CA MET A 61 4.37 -14.95 -5.46
C MET A 61 2.96 -14.34 -5.32
N ALA A 62 2.85 -13.01 -5.27
CA ALA A 62 1.55 -12.35 -5.19
C ALA A 62 0.65 -12.67 -6.40
N ASN A 63 1.21 -12.65 -7.61
CA ASN A 63 0.48 -13.04 -8.81
C ASN A 63 0.08 -14.53 -8.80
N SER A 64 0.91 -15.40 -8.22
CA SER A 64 0.56 -16.82 -8.06
C SER A 64 -0.63 -17.00 -7.12
N TRP A 65 -0.70 -16.26 -6.02
CA TRP A 65 -1.85 -16.32 -5.11
C TRP A 65 -3.13 -15.86 -5.81
N LEU A 66 -3.08 -14.70 -6.46
CA LEU A 66 -4.20 -14.14 -7.22
C LEU A 66 -4.64 -15.08 -8.36
N GLY A 67 -3.69 -15.69 -9.08
CA GLY A 67 -3.98 -16.67 -10.13
C GLY A 67 -4.56 -17.99 -9.64
N SER A 68 -4.58 -18.22 -8.32
CA SER A 68 -5.06 -19.44 -7.68
C SER A 68 -6.31 -19.23 -6.83
N ILE A 69 -6.97 -18.07 -6.97
CA ILE A 69 -8.23 -17.74 -6.28
C ILE A 69 -9.30 -18.78 -6.62
N THR A 70 -9.94 -19.33 -5.59
CA THR A 70 -11.01 -20.32 -5.75
C THR A 70 -12.40 -19.79 -5.43
N GLY A 71 -12.50 -18.67 -4.72
CA GLY A 71 -13.78 -18.13 -4.29
C GLY A 71 -13.67 -17.04 -3.26
N LEU A 72 -14.83 -16.51 -2.85
CA LEU A 72 -14.96 -15.67 -1.66
C LEU A 72 -14.74 -16.53 -0.41
N ALA A 73 -14.02 -15.98 0.55
CA ALA A 73 -13.95 -16.57 1.88
C ALA A 73 -15.27 -16.36 2.64
N PRO A 74 -15.66 -17.30 3.52
CA PRO A 74 -16.69 -17.03 4.52
C PRO A 74 -16.24 -15.87 5.42
N GLN A 75 -17.21 -15.17 6.03
CA GLN A 75 -16.95 -13.96 6.83
C GLN A 75 -15.77 -14.15 7.80
N LEU A 76 -14.94 -13.11 7.88
CA LEU A 76 -13.85 -13.04 8.85
C LEU A 76 -14.45 -13.13 10.26
N THR A 77 -14.04 -14.14 11.01
CA THR A 77 -14.33 -14.21 12.44
C THR A 77 -13.40 -13.24 13.15
N ASN A 78 -13.96 -12.37 14.01
CA ASN A 78 -13.19 -11.50 14.91
C ASN A 78 -12.58 -12.32 16.05
N ASP A 79 -11.82 -13.36 15.71
CA ASP A 79 -10.97 -14.02 16.68
C ASP A 79 -9.56 -13.48 16.53
N ASN A 80 -8.85 -13.35 17.66
CA ASN A 80 -7.49 -12.81 17.69
C ASN A 80 -6.46 -13.84 17.17
N THR A 81 -6.87 -14.70 16.23
CA THR A 81 -6.03 -15.78 15.69
C THR A 81 -5.10 -15.29 14.58
N CYS A 82 -5.40 -14.15 13.97
CA CYS A 82 -4.53 -13.59 12.94
C CYS A 82 -3.27 -13.03 13.54
N THR A 83 -2.13 -13.58 13.13
CA THR A 83 -0.82 -13.25 13.69
C THR A 83 -0.14 -12.18 12.86
N TYR A 84 -0.19 -12.33 11.52
CA TYR A 84 0.48 -11.42 10.59
C TYR A 84 -0.41 -11.07 9.39
N VAL A 85 -0.28 -9.83 8.94
CA VAL A 85 -0.81 -9.36 7.66
C VAL A 85 0.34 -8.85 6.79
N TYR A 86 0.50 -9.42 5.61
CA TYR A 86 1.53 -9.04 4.66
C TYR A 86 0.93 -8.20 3.55
N ARG A 87 1.30 -6.93 3.47
CA ARG A 87 0.91 -6.03 2.39
C ARG A 87 1.90 -6.13 1.24
N VAL A 88 1.41 -6.46 0.05
CA VAL A 88 2.19 -6.53 -1.18
C VAL A 88 1.55 -5.63 -2.24
N PRO A 89 2.11 -4.43 -2.47
CA PRO A 89 1.73 -3.61 -3.62
C PRO A 89 2.04 -4.34 -4.93
N LEU A 90 1.16 -4.23 -5.92
CA LEU A 90 1.36 -4.86 -7.23
C LEU A 90 2.00 -3.88 -8.20
N ALA A 91 2.95 -4.38 -8.99
CA ALA A 91 3.61 -3.59 -10.04
C ALA A 91 2.64 -3.17 -11.16
N LYS A 92 1.63 -4.01 -11.40
CA LYS A 92 0.54 -3.76 -12.33
C LYS A 92 -0.76 -4.19 -11.67
N PRO A 93 -1.87 -3.45 -11.86
CA PRO A 93 -3.16 -3.87 -11.34
C PRO A 93 -3.53 -5.27 -11.86
N TYR A 94 -4.02 -6.12 -10.97
CA TYR A 94 -4.54 -7.43 -11.30
C TYR A 94 -6.06 -7.34 -11.46
N LYS A 95 -6.56 -7.84 -12.58
CA LYS A 95 -7.99 -7.85 -12.92
C LYS A 95 -8.47 -9.28 -13.04
N LEU A 96 -9.57 -9.59 -12.37
CA LEU A 96 -10.28 -10.85 -12.53
C LEU A 96 -11.77 -10.53 -12.59
N SER A 97 -12.44 -11.06 -13.60
CA SER A 97 -13.88 -10.98 -13.74
C SER A 97 -14.40 -12.38 -14.06
N THR A 98 -15.23 -12.89 -13.16
CA THR A 98 -15.93 -14.17 -13.24
C THR A 98 -17.39 -13.93 -12.87
N ASN A 99 -18.25 -14.93 -13.04
CA ASN A 99 -19.68 -14.80 -12.69
C ASN A 99 -19.92 -14.42 -11.22
N ASN A 100 -18.99 -14.75 -10.32
CA ASN A 100 -19.16 -14.58 -8.87
C ASN A 100 -18.21 -13.55 -8.25
N ILE A 101 -17.12 -13.19 -8.94
CA ILE A 101 -16.05 -12.32 -8.43
C ILE A 101 -15.62 -11.36 -9.52
N SER A 102 -15.70 -10.06 -9.24
CA SER A 102 -15.07 -9.00 -10.02
C SER A 102 -14.15 -8.21 -9.11
N LEU A 103 -12.86 -8.15 -9.44
CA LEU A 103 -11.87 -7.41 -8.66
C LEU A 103 -10.88 -6.67 -9.55
N HIS A 104 -10.37 -5.57 -9.01
CA HIS A 104 -9.32 -4.75 -9.59
C HIS A 104 -8.32 -4.42 -8.47
N ALA A 105 -7.40 -5.34 -8.21
CA ALA A 105 -6.46 -5.22 -7.11
C ALA A 105 -5.22 -4.44 -7.56
N THR A 106 -4.85 -3.40 -6.82
CA THR A 106 -3.56 -2.69 -6.96
C THR A 106 -2.56 -3.08 -5.86
N GLU A 107 -3.06 -3.71 -4.81
CA GLU A 107 -2.30 -4.27 -3.71
C GLU A 107 -3.05 -5.47 -3.12
N VAL A 108 -2.31 -6.36 -2.48
CA VAL A 108 -2.84 -7.57 -1.84
C VAL A 108 -2.42 -7.60 -0.39
N PHE A 109 -3.32 -8.01 0.48
CA PHE A 109 -3.04 -8.27 1.88
C PHE A 109 -3.20 -9.76 2.14
N LEU A 110 -2.11 -10.46 2.45
CA LEU A 110 -2.14 -11.86 2.85
C LEU A 110 -2.34 -11.94 4.36
N PHE A 111 -3.44 -12.55 4.78
CA PHE A 111 -3.78 -12.82 6.17
C PHE A 111 -3.28 -14.21 6.54
N VAL A 112 -2.47 -14.29 7.59
CA VAL A 112 -1.99 -15.54 8.19
C VAL A 112 -2.47 -15.61 9.62
N CYS A 113 -3.28 -16.62 9.91
CA CYS A 113 -3.94 -16.81 11.19
C CYS A 113 -3.74 -18.24 11.69
N GLU A 114 -3.47 -18.40 12.99
CA GLU A 114 -3.19 -19.68 13.63
C GLU A 114 -4.35 -20.68 13.42
N GLY A 115 -4.03 -21.87 12.93
CA GLY A 115 -5.01 -22.94 12.70
C GLY A 115 -5.99 -22.69 11.54
N LYS A 116 -5.78 -21.65 10.72
CA LYS A 116 -6.63 -21.32 9.57
C LYS A 116 -5.88 -21.35 8.25
N VAL A 117 -6.60 -21.57 7.18
CA VAL A 117 -6.06 -21.40 5.83
C VAL A 117 -5.76 -19.91 5.58
N PRO A 118 -4.65 -19.57 4.92
CA PRO A 118 -4.37 -18.19 4.55
C PRO A 118 -5.45 -17.61 3.63
N GLN A 119 -5.68 -16.31 3.74
CA GLN A 119 -6.69 -15.61 2.95
C GLN A 119 -6.09 -14.35 2.33
N LEU A 120 -6.62 -13.95 1.17
CA LEU A 120 -6.28 -12.67 0.56
C LEU A 120 -7.38 -11.67 0.84
N LEU A 121 -7.02 -10.48 1.30
CA LEU A 121 -7.86 -9.31 1.22
C LEU A 121 -7.37 -8.46 0.04
N VAL A 122 -8.30 -8.14 -0.85
CA VAL A 122 -8.10 -7.20 -1.95
C VAL A 122 -9.25 -6.20 -1.96
N PHE A 123 -9.12 -5.17 -2.78
CA PHE A 123 -10.19 -4.19 -2.99
C PHE A 123 -10.73 -4.29 -4.41
N ASP A 124 -12.04 -4.13 -4.57
CA ASP A 124 -12.66 -3.97 -5.88
C ASP A 124 -12.52 -2.52 -6.41
N GLU A 125 -13.09 -2.24 -7.58
CA GLU A 125 -13.05 -0.91 -8.19
C GLU A 125 -13.72 0.18 -7.33
N GLN A 126 -14.67 -0.21 -6.48
CA GLN A 126 -15.37 0.68 -5.54
C GLN A 126 -14.66 0.76 -4.18
N ARG A 127 -13.44 0.21 -4.08
CA ARG A 127 -12.65 0.09 -2.84
C ARG A 127 -13.36 -0.70 -1.74
N ARG A 128 -14.25 -1.63 -2.10
CA ARG A 128 -14.86 -2.55 -1.15
C ARG A 128 -13.93 -3.73 -0.88
N PRO A 129 -13.77 -4.14 0.39
CA PRO A 129 -12.92 -5.26 0.74
C PRO A 129 -13.54 -6.58 0.27
N LEU A 130 -12.73 -7.40 -0.41
CA LEU A 130 -13.07 -8.77 -0.79
C LEU A 130 -12.08 -9.71 -0.13
N LEU A 131 -12.60 -10.64 0.68
CA LEU A 131 -11.80 -11.71 1.28
C LEU A 131 -11.91 -12.96 0.41
N LEU A 132 -10.77 -13.55 0.06
CA LEU A 132 -10.66 -14.56 -0.98
C LEU A 132 -9.90 -15.77 -0.48
N LEU A 133 -10.38 -16.95 -0.88
CA LEU A 133 -9.67 -18.22 -0.76
C LEU A 133 -8.79 -18.43 -1.99
N PHE A 134 -7.66 -19.09 -1.79
CA PHE A 134 -6.71 -19.42 -2.85
C PHE A 134 -5.95 -20.72 -2.52
N THR A 135 -5.22 -21.28 -3.48
CA THR A 135 -4.56 -22.59 -3.32
C THR A 135 -3.05 -22.59 -3.43
N ALA A 136 -2.44 -21.51 -3.95
CA ALA A 136 -0.99 -21.40 -4.03
C ALA A 136 -0.34 -21.37 -2.63
N ASP A 137 0.80 -22.06 -2.50
CA ASP A 137 1.58 -22.09 -1.26
C ASP A 137 2.18 -20.72 -0.90
N ILE A 138 2.28 -20.45 0.41
CA ILE A 138 2.86 -19.22 0.95
C ILE A 138 4.22 -19.44 1.62
N ALA A 139 4.68 -20.69 1.80
CA ALA A 139 5.88 -20.98 2.58
C ALA A 139 7.13 -20.29 2.02
N ALA A 140 7.27 -20.26 0.68
CA ALA A 140 8.38 -19.56 0.02
C ALA A 140 8.38 -18.06 0.32
N PHE A 141 7.21 -17.43 0.37
CA PHE A 141 7.07 -16.00 0.67
C PHE A 141 7.44 -15.72 2.12
N VAL A 142 6.84 -16.46 3.06
CA VAL A 142 7.10 -16.35 4.50
C VAL A 142 8.59 -16.52 4.81
N LYS A 143 9.22 -17.53 4.20
CA LYS A 143 10.66 -17.77 4.32
C LYS A 143 11.49 -16.59 3.80
N LYS A 144 11.12 -16.02 2.65
CA LYS A 144 11.85 -14.88 2.05
C LYS A 144 11.70 -13.60 2.89
N VAL A 145 10.51 -13.36 3.44
CA VAL A 145 10.27 -12.21 4.32
C VAL A 145 11.06 -12.33 5.62
N GLY A 146 11.28 -13.55 6.11
CA GLY A 146 12.11 -13.82 7.29
C GLY A 146 11.38 -13.69 8.62
N ILE A 147 10.05 -13.54 8.60
CA ILE A 147 9.17 -13.65 9.76
C ILE A 147 8.40 -14.96 9.62
N PRO A 148 8.51 -15.92 10.56
CA PRO A 148 7.76 -17.16 10.50
C PRO A 148 6.24 -16.90 10.46
N ALA A 149 5.54 -17.61 9.59
CA ALA A 149 4.11 -17.79 9.73
C ALA A 149 3.87 -18.71 10.93
N ALA A 150 2.92 -18.35 11.79
CA ALA A 150 2.56 -19.10 12.98
C ALA A 150 2.08 -20.52 12.64
#